data_AF-A0A7T1HHW3-F1
#
_entry.id   AF-A0A7T1HHW3-F1
#
_cell.length_a   1.000
_cell.length_b   1.000
_cell.length_c   1.000
_cell.angle_alpha   90.00
_cell.angle_beta   90.00
_cell.angle_gamma   90.00
#
_symmetry.space_group_name_H-M   'P 1'
#
loop_
_entity.id
_entity.type
_entity.pdbx_description
1 polymer ?
#
loop_
_entity_poly.entity_id
_entity_poly.type
_entity_poly.pdbx_seq_one_letter_code
_entity_poly.pdbx_strand_id
1 'polypeptide(L)'
;MPPLPPSLDSRRCAQGFTLVELLVAATLGSVVLVGAGFLLLSIMRSSARSERVIQLRDDWARVSEFMEEEVTQGERVITDLNRINTLRGNLACTLNTAANVRFGVLAPHSQIPIVYGIRPPAGTEVNQWRGPNVIVRCGPTVAANGQLDPNTYREDVLAGAASELTAALITTDTNTATRAIRITLGFQTPGGTAYSNSFRDRDRVNPPYNLLDDRDARGINVCSLPNVYCGGGTLTGSATPNAQPNQYIPQSGAIVQGAPGREDIVYFEGPAPSGISNCMRSSCTISGVTMRDVEVVVFDDREIRM
;
A
#
# COMPACT_ATOMS: atom_id res chain seq x y z
N MET A 1 69.05 49.72 -12.70
CA MET A 1 67.90 50.40 -12.08
C MET A 1 67.18 51.19 -13.16
N PRO A 2 65.98 50.78 -13.59
CA PRO A 2 65.21 51.50 -14.60
C PRO A 2 64.36 52.61 -13.94
N PRO A 3 64.07 53.71 -14.66
CA PRO A 3 63.31 54.84 -14.14
C PRO A 3 61.81 54.52 -14.05
N LEU A 4 61.17 54.98 -12.98
CA LEU A 4 59.73 54.89 -12.74
C LEU A 4 58.95 55.81 -13.72
N PRO A 5 57.75 55.40 -14.16
CA PRO A 5 56.91 56.24 -15.00
C PRO A 5 56.26 57.40 -14.21
N PRO A 6 55.93 58.51 -14.88
CA PRO A 6 55.35 59.69 -14.23
C PRO A 6 53.90 59.44 -13.79
N SER A 7 53.58 59.95 -12.60
CA SER A 7 52.23 60.01 -12.04
C SER A 7 51.32 60.88 -12.91
N LEU A 8 50.26 60.27 -13.45
CA LEU A 8 49.17 60.99 -14.11
C LEU A 8 48.37 61.76 -13.06
N ASP A 9 48.65 63.06 -12.97
CA ASP A 9 47.87 64.01 -12.19
C ASP A 9 46.55 64.29 -12.93
N SER A 10 45.51 63.54 -12.55
CA SER A 10 44.16 63.68 -13.06
C SER A 10 43.51 64.94 -12.46
N ARG A 11 43.69 66.10 -13.10
CA ARG A 11 42.86 67.29 -12.86
C ARG A 11 41.39 66.96 -13.14
N ARG A 12 40.64 66.65 -12.10
CA ARG A 12 39.18 66.55 -12.17
C ARG A 12 38.61 67.97 -12.27
N CYS A 13 38.31 68.41 -13.48
CA CYS A 13 37.31 69.47 -13.67
C CYS A 13 36.00 68.95 -13.08
N ALA A 14 35.60 69.48 -11.93
CA ALA A 14 34.30 69.24 -11.35
C ALA A 14 33.24 69.93 -12.23
N GLN A 15 32.84 69.28 -13.32
CA GLN A 15 31.60 69.59 -14.01
C GLN A 15 30.46 69.27 -13.04
N GLY A 16 29.88 70.32 -12.44
CA GLY A 16 28.67 70.18 -11.66
C GLY A 16 27.53 69.72 -12.56
N PHE A 17 26.80 68.69 -12.14
CA PHE A 17 25.62 68.22 -12.84
C PHE A 17 24.60 69.35 -12.98
N THR A 18 24.05 69.51 -14.19
CA THR A 18 22.93 70.43 -14.36
C THR A 18 21.68 69.83 -13.71
N LEU A 19 20.79 70.67 -13.17
CA LEU A 19 19.57 70.23 -12.47
C LEU A 19 18.73 69.25 -13.30
N VAL A 20 18.69 69.47 -14.62
CA VAL A 20 17.99 68.61 -15.58
C VAL A 20 18.60 67.20 -15.63
N GLU A 21 19.93 67.11 -15.58
CA GLU A 21 20.67 65.85 -15.63
C GLU A 21 20.42 64.99 -14.38
N LEU A 22 20.33 65.64 -13.21
CA LEU A 22 19.97 64.97 -11.96
C LEU A 22 18.51 64.49 -11.96
N LEU A 23 17.59 65.28 -12.54
CA LEU A 23 16.20 64.88 -12.71
C LEU A 23 16.07 63.65 -13.63
N VAL A 24 16.76 63.65 -14.76
CA VAL A 24 16.75 62.52 -15.70
C VAL A 24 17.39 61.27 -15.08
N ALA A 25 18.49 61.43 -14.35
CA ALA A 25 19.11 60.31 -13.64
C ALA A 25 18.16 59.74 -12.57
N ALA A 26 17.46 60.59 -11.82
CA ALA A 26 16.50 60.16 -10.80
C ALA A 26 15.29 59.43 -11.39
N THR A 27 14.76 59.89 -12.53
CA THR A 27 13.62 59.23 -13.20
C THR A 27 14.01 57.90 -13.84
N LEU A 28 15.18 57.82 -14.49
CA LEU A 28 15.69 56.55 -15.02
C LEU A 28 15.99 55.56 -13.88
N GLY A 29 16.60 56.03 -12.79
CA GLY A 29 16.85 55.22 -11.61
C GLY A 29 15.58 54.67 -10.97
N SER A 30 14.52 55.49 -10.86
CA SER A 30 13.25 55.05 -10.29
C SER A 30 12.56 53.98 -11.14
N VAL A 31 12.57 54.13 -12.47
CA VAL A 31 12.01 53.13 -13.39
C VAL A 31 12.74 51.79 -13.27
N VAL A 32 14.08 51.81 -13.20
CA VAL A 32 14.89 50.60 -13.04
C VAL A 32 14.61 49.92 -11.71
N LEU A 33 14.52 50.68 -10.61
CA LEU A 33 14.22 50.15 -9.28
C LEU A 33 12.83 49.49 -9.22
N VAL A 34 11.82 50.13 -9.83
CA VAL A 34 10.47 49.54 -9.92
C VAL A 34 10.50 48.24 -10.73
N GLY A 35 11.17 48.23 -11.89
CA GLY A 35 11.31 47.03 -12.72
C GLY A 35 11.98 45.87 -11.99
N ALA A 36 13.07 46.15 -11.26
CA ALA A 36 13.75 45.14 -10.44
C ALA A 36 12.85 44.60 -9.31
N GLY A 37 12.06 45.47 -8.68
CA GLY A 37 11.09 45.08 -7.64
C GLY A 37 10.04 44.09 -8.15
N PHE A 38 9.48 44.32 -9.34
CA PHE A 38 8.53 43.39 -9.95
C PHE A 38 9.15 42.02 -10.26
N LEU A 39 10.40 42.00 -10.75
CA LEU A 39 11.11 40.75 -11.01
C LEU A 39 11.36 39.95 -9.73
N LEU A 40 11.80 40.59 -8.66
CA LEU A 40 12.01 39.91 -7.37
C LEU A 40 10.71 39.33 -6.81
N LEU A 41 9.61 40.09 -6.86
CA LEU A 41 8.29 39.58 -6.45
C LEU A 41 7.84 38.39 -7.27
N SER A 42 8.11 38.40 -8.59
CA SER A 42 7.83 37.26 -9.47
C SER A 42 8.63 36.02 -9.07
N ILE A 43 9.93 36.19 -8.82
CA ILE A 43 10.81 35.10 -8.35
C ILE A 43 10.34 34.55 -7.01
N MET A 44 9.99 35.40 -6.04
CA MET A 44 9.49 34.96 -4.73
C MET A 44 8.16 34.20 -4.83
N ARG A 45 7.23 34.66 -5.67
CA ARG A 45 5.96 33.94 -5.89
C ARG A 45 6.19 32.59 -6.57
N SER A 46 7.14 32.55 -7.51
CA SER A 46 7.54 31.32 -8.20
C SER A 46 8.22 30.33 -7.26
N SER A 47 9.13 30.79 -6.40
CA SER A 47 9.81 29.94 -5.42
C SER A 47 8.81 29.38 -4.40
N ALA A 48 7.91 30.21 -3.87
CA ALA A 48 6.87 29.78 -2.95
C ALA A 48 5.91 28.74 -3.58
N ARG A 49 5.60 28.86 -4.88
CA ARG A 49 4.82 27.86 -5.61
C ARG A 49 5.60 26.56 -5.77
N SER A 50 6.89 26.65 -6.10
CA SER A 50 7.75 25.49 -6.32
C SER A 50 7.99 24.71 -5.02
N GLU A 51 8.21 25.39 -3.91
CA GLU A 51 8.34 24.78 -2.58
C GLU A 51 7.11 23.96 -2.20
N ARG A 52 5.91 24.50 -2.44
CA ARG A 52 4.65 23.76 -2.19
C ARG A 52 4.51 22.51 -3.04
N VAL A 53 4.95 22.55 -4.29
CA VAL A 53 4.91 21.37 -5.17
C VAL A 53 5.91 20.32 -4.70
N ILE A 54 7.07 20.73 -4.19
CA ILE A 54 8.07 19.82 -3.62
C ILE A 54 7.51 19.15 -2.36
N GLN A 55 6.91 19.91 -1.44
CA GLN A 55 6.26 19.36 -0.24
C GLN A 55 5.18 18.33 -0.59
N LEU A 56 4.33 18.62 -1.57
CA LEU A 56 3.31 17.67 -2.02
C LEU A 56 3.89 16.37 -2.61
N ARG A 57 5.04 16.45 -3.29
CA ARG A 57 5.72 15.26 -3.83
C ARG A 57 6.36 14.43 -2.73
N ASP A 58 6.92 15.10 -1.72
CA ASP A 58 7.51 14.45 -0.55
C ASP A 58 6.43 13.73 0.28
N ASP A 59 5.32 14.42 0.57
CA ASP A 59 4.14 13.84 1.21
C ASP A 59 3.60 12.64 0.40
N TRP A 60 3.50 12.77 -0.92
CA TRP A 60 3.08 11.67 -1.80
C TRP A 60 4.01 10.46 -1.67
N ALA A 61 5.33 10.67 -1.75
CA ALA A 61 6.32 9.60 -1.70
C ALA A 61 6.29 8.86 -0.35
N ARG A 62 6.18 9.62 0.75
CA ARG A 62 6.07 9.05 2.10
C ARG A 62 4.79 8.24 2.29
N VAL A 63 3.65 8.73 1.77
CA VAL A 63 2.38 8.00 1.86
C VAL A 63 2.37 6.75 0.98
N SER A 64 2.93 6.82 -0.23
CA SER A 64 3.04 5.63 -1.08
C SER A 64 3.93 4.58 -0.47
N GLU A 65 5.12 4.95 0.03
CA GLU A 65 6.05 4.01 0.67
C GLU A 65 5.40 3.34 1.88
N PHE A 66 4.69 4.11 2.71
CA PHE A 66 3.96 3.59 3.85
C PHE A 66 2.85 2.60 3.44
N MET A 67 2.05 2.94 2.41
CA MET A 67 1.00 2.06 1.92
C MET A 67 1.57 0.80 1.23
N GLU A 68 2.66 0.93 0.49
CA GLU A 68 3.40 -0.19 -0.10
C GLU A 68 3.90 -1.14 0.98
N GLU A 69 4.58 -0.62 2.00
CA GLU A 69 5.06 -1.44 3.11
C GLU A 69 3.90 -2.17 3.80
N GLU A 70 2.78 -1.50 4.03
CA GLU A 70 1.64 -2.14 4.68
C GLU A 70 0.94 -3.17 3.80
N VAL A 71 0.82 -2.91 2.49
CA VAL A 71 0.29 -3.89 1.53
C VAL A 71 1.21 -5.10 1.41
N THR A 72 2.53 -4.89 1.35
CA THR A 72 3.55 -5.94 1.31
C THR A 72 3.56 -6.76 2.61
N GLN A 73 3.30 -6.14 3.76
CA GLN A 73 3.21 -6.82 5.06
C GLN A 73 1.85 -7.49 5.29
N GLY A 74 0.81 -7.06 4.56
CA GLY A 74 -0.53 -7.64 4.63
C GLY A 74 -0.57 -9.10 4.19
N GLU A 75 -1.55 -9.85 4.71
CA GLU A 75 -1.90 -11.19 4.23
C GLU A 75 -2.89 -11.14 3.05
N ARG A 76 -3.67 -10.05 2.99
CA ARG A 76 -4.70 -9.86 1.97
C ARG A 76 -5.07 -8.41 1.75
N VAL A 77 -5.21 -8.03 0.48
CA VAL A 77 -5.90 -6.79 0.09
C VAL A 77 -7.37 -7.03 -0.28
N ILE A 78 -8.26 -6.15 0.18
CA ILE A 78 -9.70 -6.19 -0.03
C ILE A 78 -10.15 -4.88 -0.67
N THR A 79 -10.81 -4.96 -1.82
CA THR A 79 -11.41 -3.80 -2.51
C THR A 79 -12.94 -3.84 -2.53
N ASP A 80 -13.55 -4.96 -2.11
CA ASP A 80 -15.00 -5.08 -1.99
C ASP A 80 -15.50 -4.37 -0.73
N LEU A 81 -16.22 -3.27 -0.93
CA LEU A 81 -16.75 -2.44 0.16
C LEU A 81 -17.70 -3.22 1.08
N ASN A 82 -18.45 -4.21 0.58
CA ASN A 82 -19.34 -4.99 1.43
C ASN A 82 -18.54 -5.84 2.42
N ARG A 83 -17.46 -6.48 1.95
CA ARG A 83 -16.55 -7.26 2.79
C ARG A 83 -15.78 -6.38 3.77
N ILE A 84 -15.38 -5.18 3.35
CA ILE A 84 -14.77 -4.21 4.27
C ILE A 84 -15.77 -3.81 5.36
N ASN A 85 -17.03 -3.53 5.01
CA ASN A 85 -18.06 -3.14 5.98
C ASN A 85 -18.38 -4.24 7.00
N THR A 86 -18.37 -5.52 6.60
CA THR A 86 -18.56 -6.64 7.54
C THR A 86 -17.38 -6.81 8.49
N LEU A 87 -16.16 -6.72 7.97
CA LEU A 87 -14.94 -6.78 8.78
C LEU A 87 -14.82 -5.57 9.71
N ARG A 88 -15.44 -4.45 9.35
CA ARG A 88 -15.38 -3.21 10.11
C ARG A 88 -16.24 -3.19 11.36
N GLY A 89 -17.05 -4.20 11.66
CA GLY A 89 -18.06 -4.17 12.73
C GLY A 89 -17.52 -3.66 14.09
N ASN A 90 -17.68 -2.35 14.35
CA ASN A 90 -17.17 -1.54 15.48
C ASN A 90 -15.75 -0.91 15.40
N LEU A 91 -15.12 -0.71 14.24
CA LEU A 91 -13.93 0.17 14.20
C LEU A 91 -14.29 1.60 14.63
N ALA A 92 -13.58 2.11 15.64
CA ALA A 92 -13.72 3.46 16.19
C ALA A 92 -13.08 4.52 15.26
N CYS A 93 -13.50 4.55 13.99
CA CYS A 93 -13.01 5.48 12.98
C CYS A 93 -14.14 6.25 12.31
N THR A 94 -13.82 7.45 11.82
CA THR A 94 -14.78 8.34 11.16
C THR A 94 -14.99 7.99 9.69
N LEU A 95 -14.25 7.01 9.15
CA LEU A 95 -14.53 6.28 7.91
C LEU A 95 -15.79 5.39 8.03
N ASN A 96 -16.91 5.97 8.46
CA ASN A 96 -18.16 5.26 8.74
C ASN A 96 -19.05 5.10 7.49
N THR A 97 -18.90 5.94 6.47
CA THR A 97 -19.64 5.83 5.20
C THR A 97 -18.86 5.04 4.16
N ALA A 98 -19.55 4.14 3.45
CA ALA A 98 -18.98 3.40 2.32
C ALA A 98 -18.42 4.34 1.22
N ALA A 99 -18.94 5.56 1.13
CA ALA A 99 -18.49 6.58 0.18
C ALA A 99 -17.05 7.07 0.43
N ASN A 100 -16.51 6.92 1.64
CA ASN A 100 -15.18 7.41 2.01
C ASN A 100 -14.12 6.30 2.02
N VAL A 101 -14.54 5.05 2.12
CA VAL A 101 -13.66 3.86 2.10
C VAL A 101 -13.23 3.55 0.66
N ARG A 102 -11.98 3.10 0.49
CA ARG A 102 -11.42 2.75 -0.83
C ARG A 102 -10.91 1.33 -0.90
N PHE A 103 -10.14 0.91 0.09
CA PHE A 103 -9.65 -0.46 0.20
C PHE A 103 -9.31 -0.77 1.66
N GLY A 104 -9.12 -2.04 1.94
CA GLY A 104 -8.55 -2.49 3.20
C GLY A 104 -7.45 -3.51 2.98
N VAL A 105 -6.58 -3.64 3.98
CA VAL A 105 -5.51 -4.62 4.08
C VAL A 105 -5.76 -5.43 5.35
N LEU A 106 -5.68 -6.75 5.27
CA LEU A 106 -5.74 -7.62 6.44
C LEU A 106 -4.32 -7.88 6.93
N ALA A 107 -4.06 -7.57 8.19
CA ALA A 107 -2.80 -7.91 8.83
C ALA A 107 -2.67 -9.44 9.00
N PRO A 108 -1.43 -9.97 9.01
CA PRO A 108 -1.19 -11.39 9.23
C PRO A 108 -1.77 -11.90 10.55
N HIS A 109 -2.23 -13.15 10.56
CA HIS A 109 -2.54 -13.96 11.77
C HIS A 109 -3.73 -13.52 12.63
N SER A 110 -4.44 -12.45 12.31
CA SER A 110 -5.45 -11.90 13.22
C SER A 110 -6.70 -11.31 12.55
N GLN A 111 -6.81 -11.39 11.21
CA GLN A 111 -7.89 -10.77 10.42
C GLN A 111 -8.13 -9.28 10.77
N ILE A 112 -7.17 -8.60 11.41
CA ILE A 112 -7.32 -7.20 11.79
C ILE A 112 -7.36 -6.35 10.51
N PRO A 113 -8.49 -5.68 10.22
CA PRO A 113 -8.60 -4.88 9.02
C PRO A 113 -7.97 -3.50 9.23
N ILE A 114 -7.08 -3.14 8.32
CA ILE A 114 -6.61 -1.78 8.15
C ILE A 114 -7.35 -1.20 6.95
N VAL A 115 -8.06 -0.10 7.14
CA VAL A 115 -8.94 0.50 6.12
C VAL A 115 -8.40 1.84 5.70
N TYR A 116 -8.30 2.05 4.40
CA TYR A 116 -7.91 3.31 3.79
C TYR A 116 -9.10 4.02 3.18
N GLY A 117 -9.10 5.34 3.33
CA GLY A 117 -10.14 6.18 2.78
C GLY A 117 -9.72 7.61 2.57
N ILE A 118 -10.66 8.36 2.00
CA ILE A 118 -10.56 9.79 1.74
C ILE A 118 -11.81 10.46 2.28
N ARG A 119 -11.61 11.52 3.07
CA ARG A 119 -12.70 12.32 3.65
C ARG A 119 -12.31 13.79 3.79
N PRO A 120 -13.26 14.71 3.95
CA PRO A 120 -12.95 16.08 4.35
C PRO A 120 -12.24 16.13 5.72
N PRO A 121 -11.34 17.10 5.95
CA PRO A 121 -10.73 17.30 7.26
C PRO A 121 -11.79 17.72 8.29
N ALA A 122 -11.65 17.27 9.54
CA ALA A 122 -12.60 17.53 10.62
C ALA A 122 -11.92 18.05 11.90
N GLY A 123 -12.62 18.85 12.70
CA GLY A 123 -12.11 19.34 13.99
C GLY A 123 -10.83 20.17 13.83
N THR A 124 -9.77 19.77 14.54
CA THR A 124 -8.45 20.45 14.51
C THR A 124 -7.72 20.26 13.18
N GLU A 125 -8.07 19.24 12.39
CA GLU A 125 -7.44 18.94 11.11
C GLU A 125 -7.65 20.05 10.08
N VAL A 126 -8.75 20.80 10.17
CA VAL A 126 -9.09 21.88 9.21
C VAL A 126 -8.00 22.96 9.16
N ASN A 127 -7.31 23.18 10.29
CA ASN A 127 -6.23 24.16 10.38
C ASN A 127 -4.84 23.56 10.11
N GLN A 128 -4.70 22.23 10.23
CA GLN A 128 -3.44 21.52 10.09
C GLN A 128 -3.22 21.04 8.66
N TRP A 129 -4.25 20.48 8.04
CA TRP A 129 -4.20 19.86 6.73
C TRP A 129 -4.90 20.74 5.70
N ARG A 130 -4.18 21.07 4.62
CA ARG A 130 -4.69 21.94 3.56
C ARG A 130 -5.40 21.12 2.49
N GLY A 131 -6.41 21.69 1.85
CA GLY A 131 -7.10 21.10 0.70
C GLY A 131 -8.44 20.43 1.05
N PRO A 132 -9.18 19.96 0.03
CA PRO A 132 -10.58 19.56 0.21
C PRO A 132 -10.75 18.25 0.97
N ASN A 133 -9.78 17.33 0.86
CA ASN A 133 -9.81 16.05 1.55
C ASN A 133 -8.44 15.68 2.12
N VAL A 134 -8.50 14.74 3.06
CA VAL A 134 -7.36 14.07 3.68
C VAL A 134 -7.41 12.58 3.38
N ILE A 135 -6.24 11.97 3.21
CA ILE A 135 -6.08 10.52 3.21
C ILE A 135 -6.01 10.07 4.66
N VAL A 136 -6.89 9.14 5.01
CA VAL A 136 -6.99 8.58 6.36
C VAL A 136 -6.77 7.09 6.32
N ARG A 137 -6.01 6.64 7.30
CA ARG A 137 -5.80 5.23 7.63
C ARG A 137 -6.52 4.95 8.93
N CYS A 138 -7.31 3.89 8.95
CA CYS A 138 -7.99 3.40 10.13
C CYS A 138 -7.48 1.99 10.42
N GLY A 139 -6.78 1.79 11.52
CA GLY A 139 -6.16 0.51 11.83
C GLY A 139 -5.83 0.37 13.32
N PRO A 140 -5.28 -0.79 13.73
CA PRO A 140 -4.86 -1.01 15.10
C PRO A 140 -3.74 -0.04 15.48
N THR A 141 -3.73 0.41 16.74
CA THR A 141 -2.63 1.21 17.26
C THR A 141 -1.39 0.36 17.48
N VAL A 142 -0.22 0.93 17.22
CA VAL A 142 1.05 0.34 17.64
C VAL A 142 1.27 0.68 19.11
N ALA A 143 1.28 -0.34 19.97
CA ALA A 143 1.60 -0.20 21.38
C ALA A 143 3.09 0.16 21.57
N ALA A 144 3.46 0.63 22.77
CA ALA A 144 4.84 1.06 23.07
C ALA A 144 5.90 -0.04 22.88
N ASN A 145 5.49 -1.31 22.88
CA ASN A 145 6.34 -2.48 22.61
C ASN A 145 6.45 -2.82 21.11
N GLY A 146 5.89 -2.01 20.22
CA GLY A 146 5.91 -2.23 18.76
C GLY A 146 4.89 -3.26 18.27
N GLN A 147 4.05 -3.83 19.15
CA GLN A 147 2.98 -4.75 18.73
C GLN A 147 1.71 -4.00 18.35
N LEU A 148 0.97 -4.55 17.39
CA LEU A 148 -0.37 -4.05 17.04
C LEU A 148 -1.34 -4.45 18.16
N ASP A 149 -2.08 -3.48 18.69
CA ASP A 149 -3.19 -3.76 19.59
C ASP A 149 -4.48 -4.00 18.79
N PRO A 150 -4.99 -5.24 18.71
CA PRO A 150 -6.20 -5.57 17.96
C PRO A 150 -7.46 -4.91 18.54
N ASN A 151 -7.42 -4.47 19.79
CA ASN A 151 -8.60 -3.94 20.50
C ASN A 151 -8.73 -2.43 20.38
N THR A 152 -7.65 -1.74 19.98
CA THR A 152 -7.61 -0.28 19.90
C THR A 152 -7.41 0.14 18.46
N TYR A 153 -8.45 0.70 17.87
CA TYR A 153 -8.38 1.30 16.54
C TYR A 153 -8.18 2.80 16.64
N ARG A 154 -7.31 3.31 15.78
CA ARG A 154 -7.07 4.72 15.65
C ARG A 154 -7.15 5.12 14.19
N GLU A 155 -7.72 6.30 13.99
CA GLU A 155 -7.65 6.99 12.73
C GLU A 155 -6.45 7.93 12.71
N ASP A 156 -5.62 7.76 11.69
CA ASP A 156 -4.45 8.59 11.44
C ASP A 156 -4.58 9.27 10.08
N VAL A 157 -4.37 10.58 10.06
CA VAL A 157 -4.29 11.35 8.83
C VAL A 157 -2.89 11.21 8.25
N LEU A 158 -2.80 10.64 7.05
CA LEU A 158 -1.53 10.38 6.38
C LEU A 158 -1.05 11.59 5.56
N ALA A 159 -1.97 12.24 4.82
CA ALA A 159 -1.68 13.45 4.06
C ALA A 159 -2.94 14.27 3.78
N GLY A 160 -2.73 15.56 3.51
CA GLY A 160 -3.75 16.50 3.05
C GLY A 160 -3.78 16.68 1.53
N ALA A 161 -4.63 17.59 1.08
CA ALA A 161 -4.80 17.98 -0.33
C ALA A 161 -5.16 16.84 -1.28
N ALA A 162 -5.73 15.77 -0.75
CA ALA A 162 -6.12 14.61 -1.53
C ALA A 162 -7.31 14.95 -2.45
N SER A 163 -7.18 14.64 -3.73
CA SER A 163 -8.24 14.74 -4.72
C SER A 163 -8.76 13.39 -5.15
N GLU A 164 -7.92 12.35 -5.07
CA GLU A 164 -8.27 11.01 -5.47
C GLU A 164 -7.53 9.99 -4.61
N LEU A 165 -8.22 8.91 -4.26
CA LEU A 165 -7.64 7.68 -3.75
C LEU A 165 -8.44 6.56 -4.41
N THR A 166 -7.81 5.77 -5.27
CA THR A 166 -8.47 4.62 -5.91
C THR A 166 -7.56 3.40 -5.82
N ALA A 167 -8.19 2.25 -5.59
CA ALA A 167 -7.53 0.96 -5.48
C ALA A 167 -8.19 0.00 -6.45
N ALA A 168 -7.41 -0.56 -7.36
CA ALA A 168 -7.87 -1.52 -8.35
C ALA A 168 -7.06 -2.81 -8.22
N LEU A 169 -7.77 -3.93 -8.03
CA LEU A 169 -7.15 -5.24 -8.09
C LEU A 169 -6.69 -5.51 -9.52
N ILE A 170 -5.41 -5.81 -9.71
CA ILE A 170 -4.86 -6.28 -10.97
C ILE A 170 -4.87 -7.80 -10.91
N THR A 171 -5.82 -8.44 -11.59
CA THR A 171 -5.79 -9.88 -11.84
C THR A 171 -5.00 -10.13 -13.11
N THR A 172 -3.79 -10.64 -12.99
CA THR A 172 -3.06 -11.21 -14.13
C THR A 172 -3.52 -12.65 -14.30
N ASP A 173 -4.34 -12.88 -15.31
CA ASP A 173 -4.90 -14.17 -15.73
C ASP A 173 -5.96 -14.82 -14.84
N THR A 174 -6.92 -15.44 -15.54
CA THR A 174 -8.19 -15.97 -15.02
C THR A 174 -8.06 -17.12 -14.03
N ASN A 175 -6.87 -17.62 -13.74
CA ASN A 175 -6.68 -18.85 -12.94
C ASN A 175 -5.42 -18.90 -12.05
N THR A 176 -4.71 -17.80 -11.81
CA THR A 176 -3.59 -17.80 -10.83
C THR A 176 -3.69 -16.61 -9.90
N ALA A 177 -3.75 -16.91 -8.61
CA ALA A 177 -4.05 -16.02 -7.50
C ALA A 177 -2.95 -14.98 -7.18
N THR A 178 -2.29 -14.40 -8.18
CA THR A 178 -1.36 -13.30 -7.96
C THR A 178 -2.15 -11.99 -7.91
N ARG A 179 -2.65 -11.64 -6.72
CA ARG A 179 -3.43 -10.43 -6.48
C ARG A 179 -2.51 -9.22 -6.30
N ALA A 180 -2.03 -8.67 -7.42
CA ALA A 180 -1.40 -7.35 -7.39
C ALA A 180 -2.48 -6.28 -7.18
N ILE A 181 -2.20 -5.23 -6.41
CA ILE A 181 -3.05 -4.04 -6.31
C ILE A 181 -2.38 -2.89 -7.04
N ARG A 182 -3.17 -2.10 -7.76
CA ARG A 182 -2.80 -0.75 -8.18
C ARG A 182 -3.45 0.26 -7.26
N ILE A 183 -2.64 1.08 -6.61
CA ILE A 183 -3.13 2.20 -5.81
C ILE A 183 -2.79 3.47 -6.59
N THR A 184 -3.81 4.30 -6.82
CA THR A 184 -3.68 5.61 -7.46
C THR A 184 -3.98 6.68 -6.42
N LEU A 185 -3.02 7.59 -6.24
CA LEU A 185 -3.12 8.72 -5.32
C LEU A 185 -3.16 10.01 -6.14
N GLY A 186 -4.16 10.83 -5.91
CA GLY A 186 -4.31 12.15 -6.50
C GLY A 186 -4.24 13.26 -5.45
N PHE A 187 -3.46 14.29 -5.72
CA PHE A 187 -3.28 15.49 -4.90
C PHE A 187 -3.60 16.76 -5.70
N GLN A 188 -4.22 17.74 -5.07
CA GLN A 188 -4.45 19.06 -5.68
C GLN A 188 -3.28 19.99 -5.43
N THR A 189 -2.69 20.51 -6.50
CA THR A 189 -1.70 21.58 -6.41
C THR A 189 -2.36 22.93 -6.07
N PRO A 190 -1.62 23.92 -5.57
CA PRO A 190 -2.17 25.26 -5.28
C PRO A 190 -2.79 25.98 -6.49
N GLY A 191 -2.53 25.52 -7.71
CA GLY A 191 -3.13 26.05 -8.94
C GLY A 191 -4.41 25.31 -9.37
N GLY A 192 -4.91 24.37 -8.56
CA GLY A 192 -6.08 23.55 -8.88
C GLY A 192 -5.80 22.38 -9.83
N THR A 193 -4.56 22.24 -10.34
CA THR A 193 -4.17 21.11 -11.17
C THR A 193 -4.02 19.86 -10.30
N ALA A 194 -4.72 18.79 -10.64
CA ALA A 194 -4.56 17.50 -9.99
C ALA A 194 -3.25 16.83 -10.45
N TYR A 195 -2.45 16.38 -9.48
CA TYR A 195 -1.31 15.51 -9.68
C TYR A 195 -1.71 14.12 -9.24
N SER A 196 -1.69 13.15 -10.13
CA SER A 196 -2.05 11.76 -9.84
C SER A 196 -0.91 10.84 -10.24
N ASN A 197 -0.60 9.86 -9.39
CA ASN A 197 0.37 8.83 -9.69
C ASN A 197 -0.09 7.50 -9.10
N SER A 198 0.33 6.40 -9.72
CA SER A 198 -0.05 5.05 -9.30
C SER A 198 1.15 4.17 -9.09
N PHE A 199 1.14 3.40 -8.01
CA PHE A 199 2.09 2.33 -7.77
C PHE A 199 1.39 0.98 -7.82
N ARG A 200 2.19 -0.07 -7.98
CA ARG A 200 1.71 -1.45 -7.97
C ARG A 200 2.47 -2.22 -6.94
N ASP A 201 1.74 -2.95 -6.13
CA ASP A 201 2.34 -3.84 -5.17
C ASP A 201 1.68 -5.22 -5.21
N ARG A 202 2.42 -6.23 -4.77
CA ARG A 202 1.96 -7.60 -4.68
C ARG A 202 1.91 -8.00 -3.22
N ASP A 203 0.79 -8.59 -2.85
CA ASP A 203 0.70 -9.29 -1.58
C ASP A 203 1.80 -10.36 -1.48
N ARG A 204 2.48 -10.44 -0.33
CA ARG A 204 3.49 -11.47 -0.06
C ARG A 204 2.88 -12.87 -0.07
N VAL A 205 1.58 -12.98 0.20
CA VAL A 205 0.87 -14.25 0.29
C VAL A 205 0.33 -14.61 -1.10
N ASN A 206 1.24 -15.00 -2.00
CA ASN A 206 0.90 -15.67 -3.26
C ASN A 206 1.36 -17.15 -3.22
N PRO A 207 0.44 -18.13 -3.27
CA PRO A 207 -1.00 -18.02 -3.14
C PRO A 207 -1.43 -18.07 -1.66
N PRO A 208 -2.56 -17.43 -1.29
CA PRO A 208 -3.20 -17.67 -0.01
C PRO A 208 -3.74 -19.10 -0.02
N TYR A 209 -3.18 -19.97 0.82
CA TYR A 209 -3.85 -21.19 1.26
C TYR A 209 -5.07 -20.78 2.07
N ASN A 210 -6.14 -20.41 1.39
CA ASN A 210 -7.39 -20.08 2.03
C ASN A 210 -8.52 -20.80 1.31
N LEU A 211 -8.53 -22.13 1.50
CA LEU A 211 -9.65 -22.99 1.15
C LEU A 211 -10.80 -22.88 2.17
N LEU A 212 -10.59 -22.23 3.33
CA LEU A 212 -11.57 -22.23 4.41
C LEU A 212 -12.37 -20.94 4.61
N ASP A 213 -11.86 -19.76 4.23
CA ASP A 213 -12.57 -18.48 4.48
C ASP A 213 -13.68 -18.15 3.45
N ASP A 214 -14.05 -19.12 2.59
CA ASP A 214 -15.29 -19.03 1.77
C ASP A 214 -16.47 -19.79 2.42
N ARG A 215 -16.25 -20.50 3.54
CA ARG A 215 -17.34 -21.11 4.33
C ARG A 215 -18.16 -20.06 5.08
N ASP A 216 -17.57 -18.94 5.52
CA ASP A 216 -18.23 -18.04 6.49
C ASP A 216 -19.28 -17.09 5.92
N ALA A 217 -19.40 -16.95 4.59
CA ALA A 217 -20.41 -16.05 4.01
C ALA A 217 -21.52 -16.75 3.21
N ARG A 218 -21.32 -18.00 2.76
CA ARG A 218 -22.27 -18.66 1.83
C ARG A 218 -22.52 -20.15 2.07
N GLY A 219 -21.88 -20.78 3.05
CA GLY A 219 -22.03 -22.23 3.27
C GLY A 219 -21.62 -23.06 2.04
N ILE A 220 -20.67 -22.56 1.23
CA ILE A 220 -20.18 -23.27 0.05
C ILE A 220 -19.36 -24.47 0.54
N ASN A 221 -19.80 -25.65 0.12
CA ASN A 221 -19.06 -26.89 0.36
C ASN A 221 -17.72 -26.80 -0.37
N VAL A 222 -16.60 -26.85 0.35
CA VAL A 222 -15.24 -26.71 -0.20
C VAL A 222 -14.97 -27.74 -1.32
N CYS A 223 -15.67 -28.88 -1.27
CA CYS A 223 -15.66 -29.94 -2.29
C CYS A 223 -16.34 -29.58 -3.62
N SER A 224 -16.97 -28.40 -3.71
CA SER A 224 -17.57 -27.88 -4.94
C SER A 224 -16.64 -26.91 -5.69
N LEU A 225 -15.49 -26.57 -5.10
CA LEU A 225 -14.50 -25.77 -5.79
C LEU A 225 -13.92 -26.60 -6.95
N PRO A 226 -13.88 -26.07 -8.18
CA PRO A 226 -13.02 -26.66 -9.18
C PRO A 226 -11.64 -26.66 -8.56
N ASN A 227 -10.94 -27.81 -8.51
CA ASN A 227 -9.56 -27.98 -8.00
C ASN A 227 -9.37 -28.59 -6.61
N VAL A 228 -10.41 -29.14 -5.96
CA VAL A 228 -10.26 -29.76 -4.63
C VAL A 228 -10.80 -31.19 -4.64
N TYR A 229 -9.97 -32.16 -4.25
CA TYR A 229 -10.42 -33.54 -4.06
C TYR A 229 -10.83 -33.78 -2.61
N CYS A 230 -12.11 -34.10 -2.43
CA CYS A 230 -12.68 -34.59 -1.17
C CYS A 230 -13.15 -36.03 -1.34
N GLY A 231 -12.67 -36.96 -0.50
CA GLY A 231 -13.22 -38.31 -0.47
C GLY A 231 -12.52 -39.23 0.52
N GLY A 232 -13.23 -40.29 0.94
CA GLY A 232 -12.64 -41.47 1.57
C GLY A 232 -12.18 -42.46 0.50
N GLY A 233 -10.93 -42.93 0.59
CA GLY A 233 -10.34 -43.87 -0.37
C GLY A 233 -8.91 -43.51 -0.75
N THR A 234 -8.40 -44.11 -1.83
CA THR A 234 -7.09 -43.75 -2.41
C THR A 234 -7.28 -42.52 -3.31
N LEU A 235 -6.82 -41.37 -2.84
CA LEU A 235 -6.75 -40.12 -3.59
C LEU A 235 -5.42 -40.12 -4.35
N THR A 236 -5.48 -40.28 -5.67
CA THR A 236 -4.29 -40.27 -6.55
C THR A 236 -4.36 -39.06 -7.47
N GLY A 237 -3.35 -38.19 -7.44
CA GLY A 237 -3.18 -37.17 -8.48
C GLY A 237 -2.76 -37.83 -9.79
N SER A 238 -3.69 -38.01 -10.73
CA SER A 238 -3.36 -38.58 -12.05
C SER A 238 -2.94 -37.48 -13.03
N ALA A 239 -1.76 -37.66 -13.63
CA ALA A 239 -1.19 -36.75 -14.60
C ALA A 239 -1.98 -36.76 -15.93
N THR A 240 -2.83 -35.76 -16.12
CA THR A 240 -2.99 -35.17 -17.45
C THR A 240 -2.20 -33.86 -17.49
N PRO A 241 -1.48 -33.54 -18.58
CA PRO A 241 -0.58 -32.38 -18.64
C PRO A 241 -1.26 -31.04 -18.33
N ASN A 242 -2.59 -30.97 -18.46
CA ASN A 242 -3.38 -29.76 -18.38
C ASN A 242 -4.72 -30.00 -17.66
N ALA A 243 -4.78 -30.00 -16.31
CA ALA A 243 -5.94 -29.42 -15.58
C ALA A 243 -6.03 -29.67 -14.07
N GLN A 244 -5.35 -30.64 -13.44
CA GLN A 244 -5.67 -30.99 -12.05
C GLN A 244 -4.62 -30.44 -11.07
N PRO A 245 -5.02 -29.77 -9.96
CA PRO A 245 -4.12 -29.30 -8.93
C PRO A 245 -3.96 -30.29 -7.79
N ASN A 246 -2.81 -30.17 -7.16
CA ASN A 246 -2.26 -31.08 -6.17
C ASN A 246 -2.70 -30.71 -4.73
N GLN A 247 -4.01 -30.48 -4.54
CA GLN A 247 -4.56 -30.09 -3.23
C GLN A 247 -5.57 -31.15 -2.77
N TYR A 248 -5.38 -31.67 -1.56
CA TYR A 248 -6.18 -32.77 -1.02
C TYR A 248 -6.77 -32.41 0.34
N ILE A 249 -8.04 -32.73 0.55
CA ILE A 249 -8.69 -32.70 1.88
C ILE A 249 -9.09 -34.14 2.23
N PRO A 250 -8.21 -34.91 2.90
CA PRO A 250 -8.44 -36.30 3.15
C PRO A 250 -9.46 -36.51 4.27
N GLN A 251 -10.31 -37.52 4.11
CA GLN A 251 -11.13 -38.05 5.20
C GLN A 251 -10.38 -39.14 5.96
N SER A 252 -10.83 -39.48 7.17
CA SER A 252 -10.23 -40.57 7.96
C SER A 252 -10.12 -41.86 7.14
N GLY A 253 -8.95 -42.50 7.20
CA GLY A 253 -8.65 -43.72 6.45
C GLY A 253 -8.28 -43.52 4.98
N ALA A 254 -8.17 -42.28 4.49
CA ALA A 254 -7.73 -42.00 3.12
C ALA A 254 -6.24 -42.32 2.91
N ILE A 255 -5.89 -42.66 1.66
CA ILE A 255 -4.50 -42.74 1.21
C ILE A 255 -4.30 -41.62 0.18
N VAL A 256 -3.42 -40.68 0.45
CA VAL A 256 -3.06 -39.61 -0.49
C VAL A 256 -1.75 -39.96 -1.16
N GLN A 257 -1.72 -39.98 -2.49
CA GLN A 257 -0.52 -40.19 -3.27
C GLN A 257 -0.28 -38.99 -4.18
N GLY A 258 0.75 -38.22 -3.86
CA GLY A 258 1.19 -37.08 -4.65
C GLY A 258 1.88 -37.49 -5.95
N ALA A 259 2.09 -36.51 -6.82
CA ALA A 259 2.67 -36.71 -8.14
C ALA A 259 4.17 -36.35 -8.12
N PRO A 260 5.06 -37.18 -8.69
CA PRO A 260 6.48 -36.89 -8.69
C PRO A 260 6.78 -35.59 -9.44
N GLY A 261 7.60 -34.72 -8.82
CA GLY A 261 8.07 -33.48 -9.42
C GLY A 261 7.09 -32.31 -9.37
N ARG A 262 6.09 -32.36 -8.48
CA ARG A 262 5.19 -31.23 -8.22
C ARG A 262 5.00 -31.01 -6.72
N GLU A 263 4.54 -29.82 -6.35
CA GLU A 263 4.18 -29.51 -4.96
C GLU A 263 2.79 -30.09 -4.67
N ASP A 264 2.73 -31.14 -3.84
CA ASP A 264 1.49 -31.74 -3.35
C ASP A 264 1.20 -31.30 -1.92
N ILE A 265 -0.04 -30.86 -1.70
CA ILE A 265 -0.44 -30.14 -0.49
C ILE A 265 -1.68 -30.79 0.09
N VAL A 266 -1.57 -31.19 1.35
CA VAL A 266 -2.66 -31.85 2.07
C VAL A 266 -3.15 -30.97 3.20
N TYR A 267 -4.44 -30.70 3.21
CA TYR A 267 -5.10 -29.86 4.20
C TYR A 267 -5.93 -30.70 5.18
N PHE A 268 -5.69 -30.55 6.49
CA PHE A 268 -6.50 -31.20 7.53
C PHE A 268 -7.41 -30.19 8.21
N GLU A 269 -8.71 -30.51 8.27
CA GLU A 269 -9.67 -29.76 9.07
C GLU A 269 -9.45 -30.08 10.57
N GLY A 270 -8.89 -29.12 11.31
CA GLY A 270 -8.62 -29.21 12.75
C GLY A 270 -7.16 -28.98 13.14
N PRO A 271 -6.86 -28.85 14.45
CA PRO A 271 -5.51 -28.71 14.95
C PRO A 271 -4.68 -29.98 14.71
N ALA A 272 -3.36 -29.85 14.69
CA ALA A 272 -2.45 -30.97 14.51
C ALA A 272 -2.72 -32.08 15.55
N PRO A 273 -3.11 -33.30 15.13
CA PRO A 273 -3.42 -34.37 16.07
C PRO A 273 -2.14 -34.89 16.72
N SER A 274 -2.23 -35.42 17.94
CA SER A 274 -1.09 -36.03 18.64
C SER A 274 -0.56 -37.31 17.97
N GLY A 275 -1.28 -37.87 16.99
CA GLY A 275 -0.97 -39.10 16.27
C GLY A 275 -0.23 -38.91 14.93
N ILE A 276 0.66 -37.92 14.85
CA ILE A 276 1.53 -37.72 13.68
C ILE A 276 2.71 -38.69 13.80
N SER A 277 2.93 -39.51 12.77
CA SER A 277 4.05 -40.46 12.75
C SER A 277 4.62 -40.62 11.35
N ASN A 278 5.92 -40.95 11.29
CA ASN A 278 6.65 -41.23 10.05
C ASN A 278 6.60 -40.13 8.99
N CYS A 279 6.52 -38.85 9.38
CA CYS A 279 6.45 -37.74 8.43
C CYS A 279 7.84 -37.40 7.90
N MET A 280 8.07 -37.86 6.67
CA MET A 280 9.21 -37.60 5.80
C MET A 280 8.62 -37.21 4.44
N ARG A 281 9.40 -36.53 3.59
CA ARG A 281 8.95 -36.18 2.23
C ARG A 281 8.36 -37.34 1.40
N SER A 282 8.82 -38.56 1.64
CA SER A 282 8.34 -39.76 0.94
C SER A 282 7.04 -40.32 1.50
N SER A 283 6.72 -40.05 2.77
CA SER A 283 5.52 -40.58 3.43
C SER A 283 5.20 -39.85 4.72
N CYS A 284 3.93 -39.69 5.08
CA CYS A 284 3.52 -39.19 6.40
C CYS A 284 2.21 -39.87 6.81
N THR A 285 2.02 -40.14 8.10
CA THR A 285 0.77 -40.75 8.60
C THR A 285 0.17 -39.89 9.71
N ILE A 286 -1.08 -39.46 9.51
CA ILE A 286 -1.79 -38.55 10.40
C ILE A 286 -3.20 -39.09 10.63
N SER A 287 -3.53 -39.46 11.86
CA SER A 287 -4.91 -39.84 12.24
C SER A 287 -5.55 -40.92 11.33
N GLY A 288 -4.74 -41.91 10.92
CA GLY A 288 -5.19 -42.99 10.01
C GLY A 288 -5.18 -42.63 8.51
N VAL A 289 -4.79 -41.41 8.15
CA VAL A 289 -4.52 -41.00 6.76
C VAL A 289 -3.07 -41.30 6.42
N THR A 290 -2.82 -42.05 5.36
CA THR A 290 -1.45 -42.33 4.87
C THR A 290 -1.17 -41.48 3.65
N MET A 291 -0.13 -40.66 3.69
CA MET A 291 0.30 -39.81 2.60
C MET A 291 1.61 -40.33 2.03
N ARG A 292 1.80 -40.22 0.72
CA ARG A 292 3.04 -40.55 -0.01
C ARG A 292 3.34 -39.45 -1.02
N ASP A 293 4.62 -39.09 -1.13
CA ASP A 293 5.09 -38.06 -2.07
C ASP A 293 4.34 -36.72 -1.91
N VAL A 294 4.10 -36.30 -0.67
CA VAL A 294 3.45 -35.03 -0.31
C VAL A 294 4.53 -34.07 0.21
N GLU A 295 4.54 -32.84 -0.31
CA GLU A 295 5.58 -31.86 0.06
C GLU A 295 5.18 -31.04 1.29
N VAL A 296 3.89 -30.72 1.44
CA VAL A 296 3.40 -29.85 2.50
C VAL A 296 2.11 -30.38 3.11
N VAL A 297 2.08 -30.46 4.44
CA VAL A 297 0.85 -30.67 5.20
C VAL A 297 0.51 -29.41 5.98
N VAL A 298 -0.72 -28.93 5.82
CA VAL A 298 -1.24 -27.72 6.47
C VAL A 298 -2.42 -28.09 7.36
N PHE A 299 -2.38 -27.63 8.61
CA PHE A 299 -3.46 -27.77 9.58
C PHE A 299 -4.22 -26.45 9.77
N ASP A 300 -5.40 -26.54 10.39
CA ASP A 300 -6.28 -25.39 10.65
C ASP A 300 -5.71 -24.41 11.68
N ASP A 301 -4.86 -24.90 12.58
CA ASP A 301 -4.06 -24.08 13.50
C ASP A 301 -2.84 -23.42 12.81
N ARG A 302 -2.75 -23.51 11.48
CA ARG A 302 -1.66 -23.02 10.63
C ARG A 302 -0.30 -23.66 10.95
N GLU A 303 -0.28 -24.78 11.67
CA GLU A 303 0.95 -25.57 11.78
C GLU A 303 1.29 -26.18 10.41
N ILE A 304 2.55 -26.04 10.00
CA ILE A 304 3.07 -26.61 8.75
C ILE A 304 4.00 -27.77 9.11
N ARG A 305 3.75 -28.94 8.55
CA ARG A 305 4.57 -30.15 8.71
C ARG A 305 5.01 -30.69 7.34
N MET A 306 6.13 -31.43 7.35
CA MET A 306 6.71 -32.15 6.22
C MET A 306 6.76 -33.64 6.53
#